data_AF-A0A9W4T5K6-F1
#
_entry.id   AF-A0A9W4T5K6-F1
#
_cell.length_a   1.000
_cell.length_b   1.000
_cell.length_c   1.000
_cell.angle_alpha   90.00
_cell.angle_beta   90.00
_cell.angle_gamma   90.00
#
_symmetry.space_group_name_H-M   'P 1'
#
loop_
_entity.id
_entity.type
_entity.pdbx_description
1 polymer ?
#
loop_
_entity_poly.entity_id
_entity_poly.type
_entity_poly.pdbx_seq_one_letter_code
_entity_poly.pdbx_strand_id
1 'polypeptide(L)' 'MDGMVWTFDVMEDLINLHNKYCEKFKNALNTEHAVIWNGIATEINNHYPAQ' A
#
# COMPACT_ATOMS: atom_id res chain seq x y z
N MET A 1 -15.10 13.78 7.41
CA MET A 1 -13.74 13.23 7.28
C MET A 1 -13.82 12.38 6.03
N ASP A 2 -13.56 12.99 4.87
CA ASP A 2 -13.62 12.25 3.61
C ASP A 2 -12.39 11.36 3.55
N GLY A 3 -12.65 10.06 3.69
CA GLY A 3 -11.64 9.04 3.55
C GLY A 3 -11.40 8.74 2.07
N MET A 4 -10.24 8.16 1.78
CA MET A 4 -9.95 7.61 0.47
C MET A 4 -11.06 6.62 0.03
N VAL A 5 -11.56 6.78 -1.20
CA VAL A 5 -12.55 5.88 -1.78
C VAL A 5 -11.83 4.65 -2.36
N TRP A 6 -12.18 3.46 -1.86
CA TRP A 6 -11.69 2.19 -2.39
C TRP A 6 -12.45 1.83 -3.68
N THR A 7 -11.83 2.11 -4.83
CA THR A 7 -12.32 1.69 -6.15
C THR A 7 -11.64 0.41 -6.61
N PHE A 8 -12.11 -0.18 -7.72
CA PHE A 8 -11.45 -1.31 -8.35
C PHE A 8 -9.99 -0.97 -8.69
N ASP A 9 -9.76 0.17 -9.34
CA ASP A 9 -8.42 0.63 -9.73
C ASP A 9 -7.49 0.77 -8.52
N VAL A 10 -8.00 1.36 -7.42
CA VAL A 10 -7.25 1.50 -6.17
C VAL A 10 -6.86 0.13 -5.58
N MET A 11 -7.78 -0.84 -5.62
CA MET A 11 -7.50 -2.20 -5.12
C MET A 11 -6.51 -2.94 -6.03
N GLU A 12 -6.61 -2.76 -7.35
CA GLU A 12 -5.66 -3.31 -8.33
C GLU A 12 -4.25 -2.76 -8.09
N ASP A 13 -4.13 -1.44 -7.89
CA ASP A 13 -2.86 -0.79 -7.56
C ASP A 13 -2.28 -1.28 -6.23
N LEU A 14 -3.12 -1.48 -5.20
CA LEU A 14 -2.69 -2.06 -3.93
C LEU A 14 -2.10 -3.46 -4.11
N ILE A 15 -2.74 -4.31 -4.90
CA ILE A 15 -2.27 -5.67 -5.18
C ILE A 15 -0.94 -5.62 -5.94
N ASN A 16 -0.82 -4.75 -6.94
CA ASN A 16 0.40 -4.57 -7.72
C ASN A 16 1.57 -4.09 -6.84
N LEU A 17 1.32 -3.13 -5.95
CA LEU A 17 2.31 -2.66 -4.98
C LEU A 17 2.70 -3.78 -4.02
N HIS A 18 1.75 -4.49 -3.42
CA HIS A 18 2.05 -5.63 -2.56
C HIS A 18 2.92 -6.68 -3.28
N ASN A 19 2.60 -7.02 -4.54
CA ASN A 19 3.38 -7.95 -5.34
C ASN A 19 4.82 -7.45 -5.58
N LYS A 20 5.00 -6.16 -5.87
CA LYS A 20 6.32 -5.52 -6.01
C LYS A 20 7.13 -5.57 -4.71
N TYR A 21 6.47 -5.45 -3.56
CA TYR A 21 7.10 -5.52 -2.23
C TYR A 21 7.13 -6.94 -1.64
N CYS A 22 6.60 -7.95 -2.33
CA CYS A 22 6.38 -9.30 -1.80
C CYS A 22 7.69 -9.99 -1.35
N GLU A 23 8.79 -9.81 -2.07
CA GLU A 23 10.10 -10.32 -1.64
C GLU A 23 10.62 -9.65 -0.37
N LYS A 24 10.35 -8.35 -0.20
CA LYS A 24 10.69 -7.63 1.04
C LYS A 24 9.82 -8.11 2.19
N PHE A 25 8.53 -8.36 1.95
CA PHE A 25 7.62 -8.94 2.95
C PHE A 25 8.08 -10.32 3.44
N LYS A 26 8.51 -11.19 2.54
CA LYS A 26 8.96 -12.55 2.87
C LYS A 26 10.23 -12.58 3.72
N ASN A 27 11.09 -11.58 3.55
CA ASN A 27 12.38 -11.49 4.24
C ASN A 27 12.35 -10.55 5.47
N ALA A 28 11.23 -9.86 5.70
CA ALA A 28 11.08 -8.89 6.77
C ALA A 28 10.86 -9.55 8.14
N LEU A 29 11.50 -9.00 9.16
CA LEU A 29 11.15 -9.27 10.56
C LEU A 29 9.81 -8.59 10.91
N ASN A 30 9.10 -9.05 11.94
CA ASN A 30 7.76 -8.55 12.30
C ASN A 30 7.64 -7.00 12.38
N THR A 31 8.70 -6.30 12.82
CA THR A 31 8.74 -4.84 12.91
C THR A 31 8.89 -4.13 11.56
N GLU A 32 9.40 -4.83 10.54
CA GLU A 32 9.64 -4.29 9.21
C GLU A 32 8.40 -4.41 8.30
N HIS A 33 7.46 -5.31 8.60
CA HIS A 33 6.18 -5.41 7.88
C HIS A 33 5.37 -4.11 7.97
N ALA A 34 5.32 -3.49 9.14
CA ALA A 34 4.62 -2.21 9.34
C ALA A 34 5.26 -1.08 8.51
N VAL A 35 6.59 -1.07 8.40
CA VAL A 35 7.32 -0.09 7.58
C VAL A 35 6.99 -0.27 6.10
N ILE A 36 6.93 -1.51 5.62
CA ILE A 36 6.59 -1.79 4.23
C ILE A 36 5.15 -1.39 3.93
N TRP A 37 4.18 -1.73 4.81
CA TRP A 37 2.79 -1.32 4.65
C TRP A 37 2.61 0.20 4.68
N ASN A 38 3.33 0.92 5.54
CA ASN A 38 3.32 2.38 5.55
C ASN A 38 3.86 2.97 4.23
N GLY A 39 4.87 2.36 3.64
CA GLY A 39 5.36 2.72 2.30
C GLY A 39 4.29 2.55 1.23
N ILE A 40 3.63 1.39 1.19
CA ILE A 40 2.54 1.10 0.24
C ILE A 40 1.38 2.09 0.42
N ALA A 41 0.95 2.34 1.67
CA ALA A 41 -0.11 3.30 1.95
C ALA A 41 0.25 4.72 1.52
N THR A 42 1.51 5.12 1.66
CA THR A 42 1.99 6.43 1.19
C THR A 42 1.96 6.53 -0.34
N GLU A 43 2.38 5.47 -1.06
CA GLU A 43 2.30 5.43 -2.52
C GLU A 43 0.85 5.53 -3.01
N ILE A 44 -0.05 4.76 -2.39
CA ILE A 44 -1.49 4.79 -2.69
C ILE A 44 -2.10 6.18 -2.45
N ASN A 45 -1.82 6.82 -1.31
CA ASN A 45 -2.34 8.15 -1.00
C ASN A 45 -1.79 9.24 -1.94
N ASN A 46 -0.57 9.08 -2.44
CA ASN A 46 0.01 10.02 -3.41
C ASN A 46 -0.63 9.88 -4.80
N HIS A 47 -1.01 8.67 -5.21
CA HIS A 47 -1.74 8.45 -6.46
C HIS A 47 -3.22 8.85 -6.36
N TYR A 48 -3.84 8.63 -5.20
CA TYR A 48 -5.26 8.85 -4.97
C TYR A 48 -5.47 9.69 -3.69
N PRO A 49 -5.17 11.00 -3.74
CA PRO A 49 -5.33 11.86 -2.57
C PRO A 49 -6.80 11.89 -2.13
N ALA A 50 -7.02 11.88 -0.82
CA ALA A 50 -8.35 12.08 -0.26
C ALA A 50 -8.94 13.40 -0.75
N GLN A 51 -10.17 13.36 -1.26
CA GLN A 51 -10.88 14.52 -1.81
C GLN A 51 -11.47 15.41 -0.73
#